data_AF-C6DZ17-F1
#
_entry.id   AF-C6DZ17-F1
#
_cell.length_a   1.000
_cell.length_b   1.000
_cell.length_c   1.000
_cell.angle_alpha   90.00
_cell.angle_beta   90.00
_cell.angle_gamma   90.00
#
_symmetry.space_group_name_H-M   'P 1'
#
loop_
_entity.id
_entity.type
_entity.pdbx_description
1 polymer ?
#
loop_
_entity_poly.entity_id
_entity_poly.type
_entity_poly.pdbx_seq_one_letter_code
_entity_poly.pdbx_strand_id
1 'polypeptide(L)'
;MSRLILILVCLLFATVTLAASTAPASRLNDVYFGEALYHAYQGEWFESITRLDTELGQHHRLDEPALDSLYPHLGQAEFDVGDFELGYRMHLKAGRAITAVIEGKVEESQRNAAIYRLARLYFQKDQPLDALKALERIRGKVPEPIRDDLEFLRAQVFMANGRFEEAARTLKELQGAKSLEGFSGYNLGIALLQGGKEQDGREYLDRTGQLVSANPSTQAIRDKSNLVLGYKLLDENAGAGAKLVLDRVRLTGPFSNHALLGSGWADANQGAFERALVPWSILAQREVTDPAVQEALLALPFAYGKLKVYGKAALLYGQALESFGREIDKLGASITSVQEGKFLEALAREELKLDSEWVVKLRNLPQAPETHYLLELMAAHDFQESLQNYLDLTALGKRLAAWEGDLDAFEEMLRQRRGYYQPLLPEIDQAFKQLDSQMRLRQEQRNRIEKRLHAMLTAPRPDYLATAKERVALEEISRLEQWSAEAGKDGVADRLARLRGVISWNLATGYHQRLTETFEDLDGLIGETDRLKQRYDSFVRTRQAATQSYEGYDEAIRGQREQIAAAREKVTALLPRQGKILEAMAVDELTRRRTRLEQFQVTARFAIADSYDRANKAQAQERVGQ
;
A
#
# COMPACT_ATOMS: atom_id res chain seq x y z
N MET A 1 30.39 -23.44 37.80
CA MET A 1 29.04 -23.54 37.21
C MET A 1 28.48 -22.22 36.65
N SER A 2 29.11 -21.07 36.88
CA SER A 2 28.60 -19.77 36.39
C SER A 2 29.07 -19.33 34.98
N ARG A 3 29.91 -20.13 34.29
CA ARG A 3 30.40 -19.82 32.92
C ARG A 3 29.71 -20.63 31.81
N LEU A 4 28.99 -21.71 32.16
CA LEU A 4 28.20 -22.51 31.21
C LEU A 4 26.79 -21.95 30.99
N ILE A 5 26.26 -21.20 31.96
CA ILE A 5 24.92 -20.58 31.85
C ILE A 5 24.95 -19.34 30.94
N LEU A 6 26.08 -18.62 30.84
CA LEU A 6 26.18 -17.45 29.96
C LEU A 6 26.23 -17.82 28.46
N ILE A 7 26.72 -19.03 28.12
CA ILE A 7 26.78 -19.49 26.73
C ILE A 7 25.41 -20.01 26.26
N LEU A 8 24.56 -20.50 27.17
CA LEU A 8 23.20 -20.94 26.83
C LEU A 8 22.23 -19.75 26.65
N VAL A 9 22.48 -18.62 27.33
CA VAL A 9 21.63 -17.41 27.24
C VAL A 9 21.93 -16.56 26.00
N CYS A 10 23.14 -16.64 25.43
CA CYS A 10 23.43 -15.99 24.14
C CYS A 10 22.92 -16.78 22.91
N LEU A 11 22.49 -18.04 23.08
CA LEU A 11 21.95 -18.88 21.98
C LEU A 11 20.42 -18.85 21.86
N LEU A 12 19.72 -18.16 22.76
CA LEU A 12 18.25 -17.97 22.73
C LEU A 12 17.82 -16.58 22.21
N PHE A 13 18.78 -15.72 21.82
CA PHE A 13 18.55 -14.48 21.06
C PHE A 13 19.02 -14.61 19.61
N ALA A 14 18.92 -15.81 19.02
CA ALA A 14 18.87 -15.91 17.57
C ALA A 14 17.49 -15.41 17.15
N THR A 15 17.44 -14.16 16.72
CA THR A 15 16.36 -13.67 15.87
C THR A 15 16.06 -14.75 14.83
N VAL A 16 14.81 -15.19 14.77
CA VAL A 16 14.31 -15.78 13.54
C VAL A 16 14.29 -14.62 12.54
N THR A 17 15.47 -14.31 12.00
CA THR A 17 15.55 -13.83 10.64
C THR A 17 14.79 -14.88 9.85
N LEU A 18 13.64 -14.52 9.29
CA LEU A 18 13.12 -15.28 8.18
C LEU A 18 14.29 -15.35 7.20
N ALA A 19 14.97 -16.50 7.18
CA ALA A 19 15.85 -16.83 6.09
C ALA A 19 14.95 -16.73 4.87
N ALA A 20 15.12 -15.66 4.09
CA ALA A 20 14.54 -15.54 2.76
C ALA A 20 14.77 -16.90 2.11
N SER A 21 13.67 -17.57 1.76
CA SER A 21 13.71 -18.90 1.19
C SER A 21 14.74 -18.91 0.06
N THR A 22 15.82 -19.67 0.21
CA THR A 22 16.81 -19.92 -0.84
C THR A 22 16.30 -20.94 -1.86
N ALA A 23 14.97 -21.09 -1.97
CA ALA A 23 14.38 -21.59 -3.19
C ALA A 23 14.79 -20.60 -4.29
N PRO A 24 15.34 -21.04 -5.43
CA PRO A 24 15.56 -20.13 -6.55
C PRO A 24 14.21 -19.49 -6.83
N ALA A 25 14.12 -18.17 -6.64
CA ALA A 25 12.92 -17.43 -6.97
C ALA A 25 12.55 -17.86 -8.39
N SER A 26 11.34 -18.41 -8.56
CA SER A 26 10.72 -18.52 -9.88
C SER A 26 11.07 -17.24 -10.62
N ARG A 27 11.75 -17.33 -11.79
CA ARG A 27 12.27 -16.17 -12.53
C ARG A 27 11.36 -14.97 -12.27
N LEU A 28 11.88 -13.94 -11.60
CA LEU A 28 11.18 -12.67 -11.48
C LEU A 28 10.99 -12.18 -12.91
N ASN A 29 9.83 -12.49 -13.48
CA ASN A 29 9.53 -12.23 -14.88
C ASN A 29 9.43 -10.71 -15.11
N ASP A 30 8.99 -9.97 -14.09
CA ASP A 30 8.95 -8.52 -14.07
C ASP A 30 9.33 -7.98 -12.67
N VAL A 31 10.33 -7.11 -12.61
CA VAL A 31 10.83 -6.53 -11.35
C VAL A 31 9.97 -5.34 -10.90
N TYR A 32 9.44 -4.55 -11.84
CA TYR A 32 8.68 -3.34 -11.55
C TYR A 32 7.29 -3.66 -11.02
N PHE A 33 6.65 -4.69 -11.58
CA PHE A 33 5.43 -5.28 -11.04
C PHE A 33 5.64 -5.82 -9.63
N GLY A 34 6.76 -6.52 -9.40
CA GLY A 34 7.14 -7.00 -8.07
C GLY A 34 7.37 -5.87 -7.06
N GLU A 35 7.98 -4.75 -7.48
CA GLU A 35 8.18 -3.57 -6.65
C GLU A 35 6.85 -2.89 -6.28
N ALA A 36 5.91 -2.76 -7.21
CA ALA A 36 4.58 -2.26 -6.92
C ALA A 36 3.87 -3.14 -5.87
N LEU A 37 3.86 -4.46 -6.06
CA LEU A 37 3.30 -5.41 -5.09
C LEU A 37 3.98 -5.28 -3.71
N TYR A 38 5.29 -5.11 -3.67
CA TYR A 38 6.04 -4.93 -2.42
C TYR A 38 5.56 -3.72 -1.63
N HIS A 39 5.42 -2.56 -2.26
CA HIS A 39 4.89 -1.35 -1.63
C HIS A 39 3.44 -1.55 -1.17
N ALA A 40 2.60 -2.20 -1.98
CA ALA A 40 1.24 -2.53 -1.58
C ALA A 40 1.17 -3.42 -0.34
N TYR A 41 2.01 -4.44 -0.23
CA TYR A 41 2.05 -5.31 0.96
C TYR A 41 2.55 -4.60 2.22
N GLN A 42 3.25 -3.47 2.06
CA GLN A 42 3.63 -2.59 3.17
C GLN A 42 2.54 -1.56 3.52
N GLY A 43 1.43 -1.52 2.77
CA GLY A 43 0.37 -0.53 2.93
C GLY A 43 0.70 0.83 2.30
N GLU A 44 1.77 0.93 1.51
CA GLU A 44 2.17 2.14 0.79
C GLU A 44 1.38 2.26 -0.54
N TRP A 45 0.06 2.31 -0.42
CA TRP A 45 -0.86 2.19 -1.56
C TRP A 45 -0.61 3.22 -2.65
N PHE A 46 -0.33 4.48 -2.28
CA PHE A 46 -0.06 5.53 -3.27
C PHE A 46 1.18 5.23 -4.10
N GLU A 47 2.28 4.78 -3.48
CA GLU A 47 3.51 4.45 -4.19
C GLU A 47 3.33 3.23 -5.09
N SER A 48 2.52 2.26 -4.63
CA SER A 48 2.15 1.12 -5.46
C SER A 48 1.34 1.54 -6.70
N ILE A 49 0.32 2.38 -6.52
CA ILE A 49 -0.52 2.89 -7.61
C ILE A 49 0.33 3.66 -8.61
N THR A 50 1.15 4.62 -8.17
CA THR A 50 1.94 5.46 -9.08
C THR A 50 2.90 4.63 -9.92
N ARG A 51 3.55 3.62 -9.32
CA ARG A 51 4.46 2.71 -10.03
C ARG A 51 3.69 1.85 -11.02
N LEU A 52 2.62 1.19 -10.59
CA LEU A 52 1.89 0.28 -11.46
C LEU A 52 1.14 0.99 -12.59
N ASP A 53 0.53 2.16 -12.32
CA ASP A 53 -0.07 3.01 -13.36
C ASP A 53 0.99 3.47 -14.37
N THR A 54 2.22 3.73 -13.92
CA THR A 54 3.34 4.10 -14.79
C THR A 54 3.75 2.94 -15.70
N GLU A 55 3.89 1.73 -15.15
CA GLU A 55 4.24 0.54 -15.94
C GLU A 55 3.15 0.19 -16.95
N LEU A 56 1.88 0.18 -16.55
CA LEU A 56 0.74 -0.03 -17.47
C LEU A 56 0.69 1.04 -18.57
N GLY A 57 0.94 2.31 -18.21
CA GLY A 57 1.00 3.41 -19.16
C GLY A 57 2.17 3.32 -20.13
N GLN A 58 3.30 2.72 -19.72
CA GLN A 58 4.42 2.43 -20.62
C GLN A 58 4.09 1.24 -21.53
N HIS A 59 3.59 0.14 -20.97
CA HIS A 59 3.18 -1.06 -21.70
C HIS A 59 2.24 -0.76 -22.87
N HIS A 60 1.20 0.05 -22.62
CA HIS A 60 0.21 0.41 -23.64
C HIS A 60 0.75 1.33 -24.76
N ARG A 61 1.93 1.93 -24.58
CA ARG A 61 2.58 2.79 -25.58
C ARG A 61 3.62 2.04 -26.42
N LEU A 62 3.92 0.79 -26.10
CA LEU A 62 4.88 -0.01 -26.85
C LEU A 62 4.29 -0.43 -28.20
N ASP A 63 5.12 -0.42 -29.24
CA ASP A 63 4.75 -0.93 -30.57
C ASP A 63 4.58 -2.46 -30.55
N GLU A 64 5.37 -3.15 -29.72
CA GLU A 64 5.32 -4.62 -29.54
C GLU A 64 5.11 -5.01 -28.05
N PRO A 65 3.90 -4.82 -27.48
CA PRO A 65 3.63 -5.06 -26.06
C PRO A 65 3.87 -6.51 -25.62
N ALA A 66 3.78 -7.48 -26.54
CA ALA A 66 3.96 -8.90 -26.24
C ALA A 66 5.40 -9.27 -25.82
N LEU A 67 6.39 -8.42 -26.12
CA LEU A 67 7.78 -8.61 -25.71
C LEU A 67 8.10 -8.00 -24.34
N ASP A 68 7.16 -7.25 -23.78
CA ASP A 68 7.34 -6.56 -22.51
C ASP A 68 7.28 -7.53 -21.32
N SER A 69 8.06 -7.25 -20.28
CA SER A 69 8.13 -8.11 -19.09
C SER A 69 6.80 -8.16 -18.33
N LEU A 70 5.97 -7.10 -18.43
CA LEU A 70 4.66 -7.02 -17.79
C LEU A 70 3.60 -7.88 -18.50
N TYR A 71 3.80 -8.22 -19.78
CA TYR A 71 2.79 -8.89 -20.60
C TYR A 71 2.19 -10.16 -19.96
N PRO A 72 2.97 -11.09 -19.37
CA PRO A 72 2.43 -12.28 -18.70
C PRO A 72 1.57 -11.95 -17.47
N HIS A 73 1.74 -10.75 -16.90
CA HIS A 73 1.10 -10.27 -15.68
C HIS A 73 0.01 -9.24 -15.94
N LEU A 74 -0.24 -8.82 -17.20
CA LEU A 74 -1.12 -7.70 -17.54
C LEU A 74 -2.50 -7.80 -16.86
N GLY A 75 -3.17 -8.95 -16.96
CA GLY A 75 -4.48 -9.14 -16.34
C GLY A 75 -4.47 -9.07 -14.82
N GLN A 76 -3.36 -9.48 -14.17
CA GLN A 76 -3.18 -9.33 -12.73
C GLN A 76 -2.82 -7.89 -12.37
N ALA A 77 -1.99 -7.21 -13.17
CA ALA A 77 -1.60 -5.82 -12.97
C ALA A 77 -2.79 -4.86 -13.07
N GLU A 78 -3.60 -4.95 -14.13
CA GLU A 78 -4.83 -4.16 -14.27
C GLU A 78 -5.81 -4.41 -13.11
N PHE A 79 -5.83 -5.65 -12.63
CA PHE A 79 -6.64 -6.05 -11.48
C PHE A 79 -6.11 -5.44 -10.17
N ASP A 80 -4.79 -5.52 -9.94
CA ASP A 80 -4.12 -5.06 -8.72
C ASP A 80 -4.17 -3.53 -8.58
N VAL A 81 -4.14 -2.76 -9.68
CA VAL A 81 -4.38 -1.31 -9.63
C VAL A 81 -5.71 -0.99 -8.96
N GLY A 82 -6.78 -1.71 -9.31
CA GLY A 82 -8.09 -1.54 -8.67
C GLY A 82 -8.05 -1.84 -7.17
N ASP A 83 -7.33 -2.88 -6.76
CA ASP A 83 -7.14 -3.24 -5.35
C ASP A 83 -6.33 -2.19 -4.59
N PHE A 84 -5.29 -1.63 -5.21
CA PHE A 84 -4.48 -0.59 -4.60
C PHE A 84 -5.25 0.71 -4.49
N GLU A 85 -6.04 1.07 -5.51
CA GLU A 85 -6.96 2.21 -5.47
C GLU A 85 -8.01 2.05 -4.37
N LEU A 86 -8.54 0.84 -4.15
CA LEU A 86 -9.39 0.56 -2.98
C LEU A 86 -8.65 0.75 -1.67
N GLY A 87 -7.43 0.22 -1.57
CA GLY A 87 -6.55 0.37 -0.41
C GLY A 87 -6.26 1.84 -0.09
N TYR A 88 -6.04 2.65 -1.12
CA TYR A 88 -5.87 4.10 -1.04
C TYR A 88 -7.19 4.89 -0.96
N ARG A 89 -8.34 4.20 -0.86
CA ARG A 89 -9.67 4.80 -0.71
C ARG A 89 -10.11 5.70 -1.87
N MET A 90 -9.59 5.46 -3.07
CA MET A 90 -10.05 6.05 -4.33
C MET A 90 -11.32 5.37 -4.83
N HIS A 91 -12.35 5.33 -4.00
CA HIS A 91 -13.58 4.56 -4.22
C HIS A 91 -14.25 4.80 -5.59
N LEU A 92 -14.15 6.01 -6.15
CA LEU A 92 -14.69 6.33 -7.48
C LEU A 92 -13.83 5.78 -8.63
N LYS A 93 -12.50 5.79 -8.50
CA LYS A 93 -11.59 5.24 -9.53
C LYS A 93 -11.63 3.71 -9.46
N ALA A 94 -11.50 3.17 -8.25
CA ALA A 94 -11.59 1.74 -7.97
C ALA A 94 -12.94 1.15 -8.40
N GLY A 95 -14.06 1.81 -8.08
CA GLY A 95 -15.38 1.35 -8.50
C GLY A 95 -15.53 1.26 -10.02
N ARG A 96 -14.95 2.21 -10.78
CA ARG A 96 -14.92 2.16 -12.24
C ARG A 96 -14.02 1.05 -12.77
N ALA A 97 -12.82 0.90 -12.21
CA ALA A 97 -11.88 -0.16 -12.59
C ALA A 97 -12.47 -1.57 -12.35
N ILE A 98 -13.04 -1.79 -11.16
CA ILE A 98 -13.69 -3.06 -10.80
C ILE A 98 -14.90 -3.32 -11.71
N THR A 99 -15.70 -2.31 -12.02
CA THR A 99 -16.83 -2.46 -12.95
C THR A 99 -16.36 -2.86 -14.34
N ALA A 100 -15.27 -2.26 -14.84
CA ALA A 100 -14.68 -2.63 -16.13
C ALA A 100 -14.20 -4.08 -16.15
N VAL A 101 -13.58 -4.57 -15.08
CA VAL A 101 -13.18 -5.98 -14.93
C VAL A 101 -14.41 -6.90 -14.95
N ILE A 102 -15.51 -6.52 -14.27
CA ILE A 102 -16.72 -7.32 -14.21
C ILE A 102 -17.42 -7.41 -15.58
N GLU A 103 -17.41 -6.32 -16.34
CA GLU A 103 -18.02 -6.22 -17.69
C GLU A 103 -17.11 -6.80 -18.79
N GLY A 104 -15.82 -6.99 -18.50
CA GLY A 104 -14.83 -7.57 -19.39
C GLY A 104 -14.94 -9.09 -19.59
N LYS A 105 -14.16 -9.59 -20.55
CA LYS A 105 -14.00 -11.04 -20.81
C LYS A 105 -12.95 -11.64 -19.87
N VAL A 106 -13.32 -11.80 -18.61
CA VAL A 106 -12.49 -12.44 -17.57
C VAL A 106 -13.05 -13.80 -17.14
N GLU A 107 -12.18 -14.65 -16.60
CA GLU A 107 -12.55 -15.93 -16.00
C GLU A 107 -13.56 -15.75 -14.85
N GLU A 108 -14.45 -16.72 -14.65
CA GLU A 108 -15.54 -16.62 -13.66
C GLU A 108 -15.02 -16.39 -12.24
N SER A 109 -13.91 -17.04 -11.86
CA SER A 109 -13.29 -16.87 -10.55
C SER A 109 -12.76 -15.45 -10.32
N GLN A 110 -12.19 -14.81 -11.36
CA GLN A 110 -11.70 -13.43 -11.29
C GLN A 110 -12.87 -12.45 -11.23
N ARG A 111 -13.93 -12.68 -12.03
CA ARG A 111 -15.16 -11.89 -11.98
C ARG A 111 -15.79 -11.92 -10.58
N ASN A 112 -15.93 -13.09 -9.99
CA ASN A 112 -16.53 -13.24 -8.65
C ASN A 112 -15.68 -12.56 -7.57
N ALA A 113 -14.35 -12.62 -7.69
CA ALA A 113 -13.45 -11.92 -6.80
C ALA A 113 -13.58 -10.38 -6.94
N ALA A 114 -13.81 -9.88 -8.16
CA ALA A 114 -14.08 -8.47 -8.41
C ALA A 114 -15.44 -8.02 -7.82
N ILE A 115 -16.49 -8.83 -8.00
CA ILE A 115 -17.82 -8.56 -7.44
C ILE A 115 -17.81 -8.54 -5.90
N TYR A 116 -17.11 -9.50 -5.27
CA TYR A 116 -16.92 -9.52 -3.81
C TYR A 116 -16.30 -8.21 -3.30
N ARG A 117 -15.26 -7.71 -3.97
CA ARG A 117 -14.61 -6.44 -3.62
C ARG A 117 -15.52 -5.24 -3.81
N LEU A 118 -16.28 -5.22 -4.91
CA LEU A 118 -17.28 -4.17 -5.15
C LEU A 118 -18.34 -4.14 -4.03
N ALA A 119 -18.82 -5.32 -3.61
CA ALA A 119 -19.74 -5.42 -2.49
C ALA A 119 -19.14 -4.92 -1.18
N ARG A 120 -17.89 -5.30 -0.90
CA ARG A 120 -17.15 -4.83 0.28
C ARG A 120 -16.98 -3.31 0.26
N LEU A 121 -16.68 -2.74 -0.91
CA LEU A 121 -16.61 -1.29 -1.11
C LEU A 121 -17.95 -0.61 -0.81
N TYR A 122 -19.06 -1.11 -1.35
CA TYR A 122 -20.39 -0.54 -1.05
C TYR A 122 -20.72 -0.64 0.44
N PHE A 123 -20.40 -1.76 1.08
CA PHE A 123 -20.64 -1.95 2.50
C PHE A 123 -19.82 -0.98 3.37
N GLN A 124 -18.55 -0.74 3.00
CA GLN A 124 -17.69 0.26 3.67
C GLN A 124 -18.21 1.69 3.55
N LYS A 125 -18.97 2.00 2.50
CA LYS A 125 -19.59 3.31 2.27
C LYS A 125 -20.98 3.47 2.90
N ASP A 126 -21.36 2.54 3.79
CA ASP A 126 -22.71 2.48 4.37
C ASP A 126 -23.83 2.38 3.30
N GLN A 127 -23.56 1.64 2.20
CA GLN A 127 -24.51 1.38 1.12
C GLN A 127 -24.92 -0.11 1.09
N PRO A 128 -25.60 -0.63 2.14
CA PRO A 128 -25.85 -2.06 2.28
C PRO A 128 -26.78 -2.63 1.21
N LEU A 129 -27.67 -1.83 0.61
CA LEU A 129 -28.54 -2.26 -0.49
C LEU A 129 -27.75 -2.50 -1.78
N ASP A 130 -26.79 -1.63 -2.10
CA ASP A 130 -25.97 -1.78 -3.30
C ASP A 130 -24.93 -2.89 -3.12
N ALA A 131 -24.40 -3.06 -1.90
CA ALA A 131 -23.59 -4.21 -1.54
C ALA A 131 -24.35 -5.53 -1.78
N LEU A 132 -25.61 -5.61 -1.36
CA LEU A 132 -26.46 -6.78 -1.58
C LEU A 132 -26.66 -7.06 -3.07
N LYS A 133 -27.04 -6.05 -3.87
CA LYS A 133 -27.20 -6.20 -5.33
C LYS A 133 -25.91 -6.70 -6.00
N ALA A 134 -24.75 -6.22 -5.54
CA ALA A 134 -23.47 -6.70 -6.03
C ALA A 134 -23.28 -8.19 -5.68
N LEU A 135 -23.48 -8.58 -4.42
CA LEU A 135 -23.33 -9.97 -3.97
C LEU A 135 -24.28 -10.97 -4.66
N GLU A 136 -25.45 -10.54 -5.11
CA GLU A 136 -26.43 -11.35 -5.87
C GLU A 136 -25.98 -11.64 -7.31
N ARG A 137 -25.00 -10.90 -7.83
CA ARG A 137 -24.40 -11.14 -9.16
C ARG A 137 -23.37 -12.27 -9.15
N ILE A 138 -22.87 -12.68 -7.98
CA ILE A 138 -21.90 -13.77 -7.84
C ILE A 138 -22.57 -15.10 -8.17
N ARG A 139 -22.04 -15.82 -9.16
CA ARG A 139 -22.53 -17.13 -9.61
C ARG A 139 -21.35 -18.05 -9.92
N GLY A 140 -21.55 -19.36 -9.79
CA GLY A 140 -20.53 -20.35 -10.13
C GLY A 140 -19.34 -20.36 -9.17
N LYS A 141 -18.12 -20.53 -9.69
CA LYS A 141 -16.94 -20.84 -8.84
C LYS A 141 -16.40 -19.60 -8.12
N VAL A 142 -16.40 -19.64 -6.79
CA VAL A 142 -15.74 -18.65 -5.93
C VAL A 142 -14.33 -19.14 -5.54
N PRO A 143 -13.28 -18.29 -5.65
CA PRO A 143 -11.94 -18.64 -5.21
C PRO A 143 -11.91 -19.07 -3.73
N GLU A 144 -11.22 -20.17 -3.45
CA GLU A 144 -11.04 -20.72 -2.11
C GLU A 144 -10.60 -19.70 -1.05
N PRO A 145 -9.63 -18.78 -1.31
CA PRO A 145 -9.15 -17.84 -0.30
C PRO A 145 -10.21 -16.86 0.21
N ILE A 146 -11.23 -16.54 -0.60
CA ILE A 146 -12.25 -15.53 -0.25
C ILE A 146 -13.59 -16.14 0.14
N ARG A 147 -13.70 -17.48 0.14
CA ARG A 147 -14.99 -18.17 0.28
C ARG A 147 -15.67 -17.86 1.61
N ASP A 148 -14.94 -18.01 2.71
CA ASP A 148 -15.48 -17.77 4.06
C ASP A 148 -15.74 -16.27 4.29
N ASP A 149 -14.85 -15.40 3.81
CA ASP A 149 -14.98 -13.95 3.93
C ASP A 149 -16.14 -13.38 3.11
N LEU A 150 -16.42 -13.98 1.94
CA LEU A 150 -17.56 -13.64 1.11
C LEU A 150 -18.87 -13.90 1.84
N GLU A 151 -19.03 -15.09 2.40
CA GLU A 151 -20.25 -15.45 3.12
C GLU A 151 -20.38 -14.68 4.44
N PHE A 152 -19.26 -14.39 5.10
CA PHE A 152 -19.26 -13.52 6.27
C PHE A 152 -19.71 -12.09 5.92
N LEU A 153 -19.19 -11.51 4.83
CA LEU A 153 -19.65 -10.21 4.33
C LEU A 153 -21.13 -10.25 3.93
N ARG A 154 -21.58 -11.32 3.26
CA ARG A 154 -22.99 -11.51 2.89
C ARG A 154 -23.90 -11.50 4.11
N ALA A 155 -23.51 -12.19 5.18
CA ALA A 155 -24.26 -12.16 6.42
C ALA A 155 -24.32 -10.76 7.06
N GLN A 156 -23.21 -10.02 7.07
CA GLN A 156 -23.18 -8.64 7.58
C GLN A 156 -24.10 -7.72 6.76
N VAL A 157 -24.06 -7.84 5.44
CA VAL A 157 -24.93 -7.11 4.52
C VAL A 157 -26.40 -7.46 4.76
N PHE A 158 -26.73 -8.73 5.00
CA PHE A 158 -28.09 -9.12 5.38
C PHE A 158 -28.52 -8.49 6.71
N MET A 159 -27.66 -8.49 7.74
CA MET A 159 -27.96 -7.83 9.02
C MET A 159 -28.22 -6.33 8.85
N ALA A 160 -27.39 -5.63 8.08
CA ALA A 160 -27.54 -4.20 7.83
C ALA A 160 -28.83 -3.86 7.06
N ASN A 161 -29.32 -4.77 6.21
CA ASN A 161 -30.58 -4.63 5.50
C ASN A 161 -31.80 -5.19 6.28
N GLY A 162 -31.64 -5.57 7.55
CA GLY A 162 -32.73 -6.14 8.37
C GLY A 162 -33.13 -7.58 8.01
N ARG A 163 -32.38 -8.26 7.14
CA ARG A 163 -32.62 -9.67 6.72
C ARG A 163 -31.99 -10.64 7.73
N PHE A 164 -32.41 -10.55 8.99
CA PHE A 164 -31.77 -11.26 10.11
C PHE A 164 -31.85 -12.79 10.02
N GLU A 165 -32.94 -13.35 9.48
CA GLU A 165 -33.06 -14.81 9.34
C GLU A 165 -32.06 -15.39 8.34
N GLU A 166 -31.80 -14.68 7.26
CA GLU A 166 -30.85 -15.11 6.22
C GLU A 166 -29.43 -14.98 6.73
N ALA A 167 -29.10 -13.87 7.41
CA ALA A 167 -27.83 -13.71 8.10
C ALA A 167 -27.57 -14.86 9.08
N ALA A 168 -28.59 -15.23 9.88
CA ALA A 168 -28.46 -16.32 10.85
C ALA A 168 -28.20 -17.68 10.20
N ARG A 169 -28.81 -17.97 9.03
CA ARG A 169 -28.53 -19.20 8.28
C ARG A 169 -27.08 -19.24 7.79
N THR A 170 -26.63 -18.17 7.12
CA THR A 170 -25.26 -18.07 6.60
C THR A 170 -24.22 -18.16 7.73
N LEU A 171 -24.40 -17.45 8.85
CA LEU A 171 -23.44 -17.44 9.97
C LEU A 171 -23.37 -18.79 10.71
N LYS A 172 -24.43 -19.59 10.65
CA LYS A 172 -24.45 -20.94 11.23
C LYS A 172 -23.55 -21.91 10.45
N GLU A 173 -23.49 -21.76 9.13
CA GLU A 173 -22.60 -22.55 8.26
C GLU A 173 -21.12 -22.18 8.46
N LEU A 174 -20.85 -20.94 8.86
CA LEU A 174 -19.51 -20.40 9.09
C LEU A 174 -18.90 -20.70 10.48
N GLN A 175 -19.58 -21.46 11.35
CA GLN A 175 -19.06 -21.79 12.69
C GLN A 175 -17.76 -22.61 12.65
N GLY A 176 -17.51 -23.35 11.57
CA GLY A 176 -16.30 -24.17 11.41
C GLY A 176 -15.08 -23.44 10.84
N ALA A 177 -15.23 -22.19 10.40
CA ALA A 177 -14.17 -21.44 9.75
C ALA A 177 -13.15 -20.94 10.78
N LYS A 178 -11.91 -21.46 10.74
CA LYS A 178 -10.84 -21.11 11.69
C LYS A 178 -10.48 -19.62 11.68
N SER A 179 -10.56 -18.96 10.52
CA SER A 179 -10.31 -17.52 10.37
C SER A 179 -11.35 -16.66 11.09
N LEU A 180 -12.55 -17.18 11.34
CA LEU A 180 -13.70 -16.47 11.89
C LEU A 180 -14.09 -16.96 13.29
N GLU A 181 -13.15 -17.61 14.01
CA GLU A 181 -13.38 -18.16 15.34
C GLU A 181 -13.98 -17.10 16.28
N GLY A 182 -15.17 -17.37 16.80
CA GLY A 182 -15.93 -16.47 17.67
C GLY A 182 -16.65 -15.31 16.96
N PHE A 183 -16.15 -14.82 15.83
CA PHE A 183 -16.81 -13.75 15.06
C PHE A 183 -18.14 -14.19 14.45
N SER A 184 -18.19 -15.40 13.86
CA SER A 184 -19.42 -15.95 13.31
C SER A 184 -20.45 -16.23 14.41
N GLY A 185 -20.02 -16.76 15.57
CA GLY A 185 -20.88 -17.01 16.75
C GLY A 185 -21.46 -15.73 17.35
N TYR A 186 -20.62 -14.70 17.53
CA TYR A 186 -21.08 -13.39 17.99
C TYR A 186 -22.11 -12.79 17.03
N ASN A 187 -21.80 -12.68 15.74
CA ASN A 187 -22.72 -12.09 14.76
C ASN A 187 -24.01 -12.90 14.64
N LEU A 188 -23.94 -14.24 14.75
CA LEU A 188 -25.13 -15.10 14.77
C LEU A 188 -26.02 -14.80 15.97
N GLY A 189 -25.44 -14.66 17.15
CA GLY A 189 -26.14 -14.24 18.35
C GLY A 189 -26.87 -12.91 18.16
N ILE A 190 -26.17 -11.90 17.63
CA ILE A 190 -26.78 -10.58 17.34
C ILE A 190 -27.91 -10.68 16.30
N ALA A 191 -27.70 -11.41 15.20
CA ALA A 191 -28.72 -11.59 14.17
C ALA A 191 -29.99 -12.26 14.74
N LEU A 192 -29.83 -13.27 15.59
CA LEU A 192 -30.96 -13.95 16.25
C LEU A 192 -31.69 -13.02 17.22
N LEU A 193 -30.97 -12.23 18.02
CA LEU A 193 -31.59 -11.24 18.92
C LEU A 193 -32.40 -10.20 18.14
N GLN A 194 -31.82 -9.61 17.09
CA GLN A 194 -32.49 -8.61 16.25
C GLN A 194 -33.65 -9.21 15.43
N GLY A 195 -33.57 -10.51 15.11
CA GLY A 195 -34.64 -11.27 14.47
C GLY A 195 -35.74 -11.78 15.43
N GLY A 196 -35.71 -11.40 16.71
CA GLY A 196 -36.72 -11.77 17.72
C GLY A 196 -36.56 -13.17 18.33
N LYS A 197 -35.52 -13.93 17.97
CA LYS A 197 -35.20 -15.25 18.55
C LYS A 197 -34.31 -15.09 19.77
N GLU A 198 -34.86 -14.47 20.81
CA GLU A 198 -34.07 -14.00 21.96
C GLU A 198 -33.37 -15.12 22.75
N GLN A 199 -34.02 -16.28 22.92
CA GLN A 199 -33.43 -17.43 23.61
C GLN A 199 -32.20 -17.96 22.85
N ASP A 200 -32.36 -18.26 21.56
CA ASP A 200 -31.28 -18.75 20.70
C ASP A 200 -30.13 -17.74 20.62
N GLY A 201 -30.44 -16.45 20.46
CA GLY A 201 -29.44 -15.39 20.41
C GLY A 201 -28.60 -15.31 21.69
N ARG A 202 -29.23 -15.43 22.86
CA ARG A 202 -28.54 -15.51 24.15
C ARG A 202 -27.65 -16.75 24.25
N GLU A 203 -28.13 -17.90 23.81
CA GLU A 203 -27.36 -19.15 23.83
C GLU A 203 -26.10 -19.06 22.96
N TYR A 204 -26.19 -18.50 21.75
CA TYR A 204 -25.02 -18.32 20.90
C TYR A 204 -24.01 -17.31 21.45
N LEU A 205 -24.48 -16.21 22.05
CA LEU A 205 -23.59 -15.27 22.75
C LEU A 205 -22.91 -15.92 23.96
N ASP A 206 -23.65 -16.73 24.73
CA ASP A 206 -23.11 -17.44 25.89
C ASP A 206 -22.04 -18.46 25.48
N ARG A 207 -22.31 -19.26 24.43
CA ARG A 207 -21.34 -20.19 23.85
C ARG A 207 -20.08 -19.46 23.36
N THR A 208 -20.26 -18.34 22.65
CA THR A 208 -19.14 -17.51 22.18
C THR A 208 -18.34 -16.91 23.34
N GLY A 209 -19.03 -16.51 24.41
CA GLY A 209 -18.45 -15.99 25.65
C GLY A 209 -17.65 -17.03 26.47
N GLN A 210 -17.79 -18.32 26.17
CA GLN A 210 -17.07 -19.41 26.84
C GLN A 210 -15.92 -19.98 26.00
N LEU A 211 -15.64 -19.43 24.82
CA LEU A 211 -14.54 -19.89 23.97
C LEU A 211 -13.19 -19.78 24.68
N VAL A 212 -12.37 -20.82 24.50
CA VAL A 212 -11.00 -20.88 25.02
C VAL A 212 -10.04 -20.81 23.84
N SER A 213 -9.35 -19.67 23.70
CA SER A 213 -8.38 -19.44 22.63
C SER A 213 -7.23 -18.58 23.12
N ALA A 214 -6.04 -18.85 22.61
CA ALA A 214 -4.84 -18.04 22.84
C ALA A 214 -4.77 -16.83 21.88
N ASN A 215 -5.60 -16.80 20.83
CA ASN A 215 -5.63 -15.72 19.86
C ASN A 215 -6.22 -14.44 20.49
N PRO A 216 -5.48 -13.30 20.51
CA PRO A 216 -5.98 -12.04 21.06
C PRO A 216 -7.33 -11.60 20.45
N SER A 217 -7.55 -11.79 19.15
CA SER A 217 -8.80 -11.42 18.48
C SER A 217 -9.98 -12.25 18.97
N THR A 218 -9.78 -13.57 19.15
CA THR A 218 -10.81 -14.47 19.71
C THR A 218 -11.11 -14.10 21.18
N GLN A 219 -10.09 -13.74 21.96
CA GLN A 219 -10.31 -13.31 23.34
C GLN A 219 -11.09 -11.99 23.42
N ALA A 220 -10.85 -11.05 22.50
CA ALA A 220 -11.58 -9.79 22.43
C ALA A 220 -13.06 -10.02 22.06
N ILE A 221 -13.35 -10.87 21.06
CA ILE A 221 -14.75 -11.15 20.67
C ILE A 221 -15.49 -11.94 21.74
N ARG A 222 -14.81 -12.83 22.48
CA ARG A 222 -15.36 -13.53 23.65
C ARG A 222 -15.78 -12.53 24.74
N ASP A 223 -14.89 -11.61 25.11
CA ASP A 223 -15.18 -10.60 26.12
C ASP A 223 -16.32 -9.67 25.67
N LYS A 224 -16.35 -9.28 24.39
CA LYS A 224 -17.46 -8.51 23.80
C LYS A 224 -18.78 -9.27 23.88
N SER A 225 -18.78 -10.57 23.61
CA SER A 225 -19.97 -11.42 23.68
C SER A 225 -20.53 -11.48 25.09
N ASN A 226 -19.67 -11.68 26.09
CA ASN A 226 -20.06 -11.67 27.51
C ASN A 226 -20.58 -10.30 27.96
N LEU A 227 -19.97 -9.21 27.50
CA LEU A 227 -20.42 -7.85 27.79
C LEU A 227 -21.83 -7.61 27.24
N VAL A 228 -22.04 -7.86 25.95
CA VAL A 228 -23.34 -7.65 25.28
C VAL A 228 -24.42 -8.51 25.93
N LEU A 229 -24.14 -9.80 26.16
CA LEU A 229 -25.07 -10.71 26.83
C LEU A 229 -25.39 -10.22 28.25
N GLY A 230 -24.38 -9.80 29.00
CA GLY A 230 -24.54 -9.30 30.36
C GLY A 230 -25.45 -8.09 30.46
N TYR A 231 -25.25 -7.09 29.60
CA TYR A 231 -26.12 -5.90 29.57
C TYR A 231 -27.53 -6.22 29.08
N LYS A 232 -27.69 -7.09 28.09
CA LYS A 232 -29.02 -7.58 27.67
C LYS A 232 -29.77 -8.25 28.84
N LEU A 233 -29.07 -9.05 29.65
CA LEU A 233 -29.65 -9.67 30.85
C LEU A 233 -29.96 -8.64 31.95
N LEU A 234 -29.18 -7.56 32.09
CA LEU A 234 -29.50 -6.46 33.00
C LEU A 234 -30.78 -5.74 32.59
N ASP A 235 -30.93 -5.43 31.30
CA ASP A 235 -32.14 -4.78 30.76
C ASP A 235 -33.40 -5.65 30.97
N GLU A 236 -33.23 -6.96 30.96
CA GLU A 236 -34.28 -7.96 31.23
C GLU A 236 -34.52 -8.21 32.73
N ASN A 237 -33.87 -7.46 33.63
CA ASN A 237 -33.88 -7.66 35.08
C ASN A 237 -33.37 -9.04 35.55
N ALA A 238 -32.61 -9.76 34.71
CA ALA A 238 -32.01 -11.06 35.00
C ALA A 238 -30.63 -10.90 35.66
N GLY A 239 -30.56 -10.18 36.79
CA GLY A 239 -29.30 -9.79 37.44
C GLY A 239 -28.36 -10.94 37.78
N ALA A 240 -28.87 -12.09 38.26
CA ALA A 240 -28.02 -13.23 38.60
C ALA A 240 -27.30 -13.81 37.37
N GLY A 241 -28.00 -13.93 36.24
CA GLY A 241 -27.43 -14.37 34.97
C GLY A 241 -26.45 -13.33 34.40
N ALA A 242 -26.81 -12.05 34.46
CA ALA A 242 -25.94 -10.95 34.01
C ALA A 242 -24.59 -10.99 34.72
N LYS A 243 -24.59 -11.17 36.05
CA LYS A 243 -23.35 -11.26 36.83
C LYS A 243 -22.45 -12.41 36.35
N LEU A 244 -23.02 -13.60 36.18
CA LEU A 244 -22.26 -14.80 35.78
C LEU A 244 -21.50 -14.61 34.46
N VAL A 245 -22.11 -13.92 33.49
CA VAL A 245 -21.47 -13.70 32.18
C VAL A 245 -20.50 -12.52 32.23
N LEU A 246 -20.84 -11.43 32.94
CA LEU A 246 -19.96 -10.26 33.07
C LEU A 246 -18.67 -10.58 33.82
N ASP A 247 -18.74 -11.45 34.83
CA ASP A 247 -17.56 -11.89 35.61
C ASP A 247 -16.58 -12.76 34.78
N ARG A 248 -16.97 -13.24 33.59
CA ARG A 248 -16.07 -13.93 32.65
C ARG A 248 -15.19 -12.97 31.83
N VAL A 249 -15.58 -11.70 31.73
CA VAL A 249 -14.80 -10.69 31.02
C VAL A 249 -13.48 -10.48 31.77
N ARG A 250 -12.37 -10.42 31.04
CA ARG A 250 -11.05 -10.23 31.66
C ARG A 250 -11.01 -8.91 32.43
N LEU A 251 -10.38 -8.92 33.60
CA LEU A 251 -10.17 -7.72 34.43
C LEU A 251 -9.30 -6.67 33.73
N THR A 252 -8.53 -7.07 32.72
CA THR A 252 -7.71 -6.22 31.86
C THR A 252 -8.17 -6.36 30.41
N GLY A 253 -8.51 -5.26 29.77
CA GLY A 253 -8.96 -5.25 28.37
C GLY A 253 -9.98 -4.13 28.11
N PRO A 254 -10.34 -3.91 26.83
CA PRO A 254 -11.20 -2.80 26.41
C PRO A 254 -12.61 -2.85 27.00
N PHE A 255 -13.11 -4.04 27.35
CA PHE A 255 -14.46 -4.23 27.89
C PHE A 255 -14.50 -4.36 29.42
N SER A 256 -13.34 -4.30 30.08
CA SER A 256 -13.21 -4.64 31.51
C SER A 256 -13.90 -3.63 32.44
N ASN A 257 -13.80 -2.33 32.14
CA ASN A 257 -14.42 -1.27 32.96
C ASN A 257 -15.95 -1.37 32.92
N HIS A 258 -16.53 -1.51 31.73
CA HIS A 258 -17.97 -1.71 31.57
C HIS A 258 -18.46 -3.02 32.20
N ALA A 259 -17.69 -4.11 32.08
CA ALA A 259 -18.08 -5.37 32.69
C ALA A 259 -18.11 -5.30 34.23
N LEU A 260 -17.12 -4.62 34.84
CA LEU A 260 -17.12 -4.37 36.30
C LEU A 260 -18.30 -3.50 36.73
N LEU A 261 -18.57 -2.42 35.99
CA LEU A 261 -19.72 -1.55 36.26
C LEU A 261 -21.03 -2.34 36.23
N GLY A 262 -21.25 -3.09 35.14
CA GLY A 262 -22.42 -3.94 34.96
C GLY A 262 -22.53 -5.04 36.02
N SER A 263 -21.43 -5.69 36.42
CA SER A 263 -21.42 -6.71 37.47
C SER A 263 -21.85 -6.13 38.82
N GLY A 264 -21.44 -4.88 39.13
CA GLY A 264 -21.92 -4.17 40.31
C GLY A 264 -23.41 -3.83 40.24
N TRP A 265 -23.90 -3.35 39.09
CA TRP A 265 -25.33 -3.11 38.88
C TRP A 265 -26.17 -4.39 38.96
N ALA A 266 -25.64 -5.52 38.49
CA ALA A 266 -26.28 -6.82 38.59
C ALA A 266 -26.58 -7.19 40.04
N ASP A 267 -25.62 -6.98 40.95
CA ASP A 267 -25.80 -7.19 42.39
C ASP A 267 -26.70 -6.12 43.03
N ALA A 268 -26.51 -4.85 42.67
CA ALA A 268 -27.26 -3.73 43.25
C ALA A 268 -28.76 -3.78 42.92
N ASN A 269 -29.12 -4.17 41.69
CA ASN A 269 -30.53 -4.34 41.26
C ASN A 269 -31.25 -5.47 42.02
N GLN A 270 -30.48 -6.42 42.58
CA GLN A 270 -31.00 -7.49 43.45
C GLN A 270 -30.98 -7.10 44.93
N GLY A 271 -30.63 -5.85 45.27
CA GLY A 271 -30.48 -5.38 46.65
C GLY A 271 -29.22 -5.88 47.36
N ALA A 272 -28.34 -6.62 46.67
CA ALA A 272 -27.10 -7.16 47.21
C ALA A 272 -25.97 -6.11 47.20
N PHE A 273 -26.20 -4.96 47.83
CA PHE A 273 -25.28 -3.82 47.81
C PHE A 273 -23.89 -4.15 48.36
N GLU A 274 -23.77 -5.08 49.32
CA GLU A 274 -22.47 -5.53 49.84
C GLU A 274 -21.59 -6.18 48.77
N ARG A 275 -22.21 -6.96 47.86
CA ARG A 275 -21.50 -7.60 46.75
C ARG A 275 -21.13 -6.59 45.66
N ALA A 276 -22.02 -5.64 45.39
CA ALA A 276 -21.79 -4.55 44.43
C ALA A 276 -20.58 -3.67 44.81
N LEU A 277 -20.23 -3.57 46.10
CA LEU A 277 -19.03 -2.85 46.55
C LEU A 277 -17.75 -3.41 45.93
N VAL A 278 -17.64 -4.71 45.67
CA VAL A 278 -16.41 -5.35 45.19
C VAL A 278 -16.01 -4.80 43.81
N PRO A 279 -16.80 -5.01 42.73
CA PRO A 279 -16.41 -4.53 41.41
C PRO A 279 -16.34 -2.99 41.34
N TRP A 280 -17.23 -2.26 42.04
CA TRP A 280 -17.17 -0.80 42.05
C TRP A 280 -15.98 -0.23 42.82
N SER A 281 -15.49 -0.90 43.87
CA SER A 281 -14.27 -0.48 44.57
C SER A 281 -13.02 -0.66 43.72
N ILE A 282 -12.95 -1.73 42.93
CA ILE A 282 -11.89 -1.95 41.95
C ILE A 282 -11.95 -0.88 40.85
N LEU A 283 -13.16 -0.62 40.36
CA LEU A 283 -13.38 0.32 39.26
C LEU A 283 -13.11 1.77 39.68
N ALA A 284 -13.49 2.17 40.90
CA ALA A 284 -13.24 3.52 41.45
C ALA A 284 -11.76 3.87 41.64
N GLN A 285 -10.86 2.89 41.61
CA GLN A 285 -9.40 3.10 41.67
C GLN A 285 -8.76 3.27 40.28
N ARG A 286 -9.51 3.09 39.20
CA ARG A 286 -9.01 3.24 37.82
C ARG A 286 -9.06 4.70 37.35
N GLU A 287 -8.57 4.95 36.14
CA GLU A 287 -8.50 6.28 35.54
C GLU A 287 -9.90 6.89 35.36
N VAL A 288 -10.12 8.10 35.91
CA VAL A 288 -11.40 8.82 35.94
C VAL A 288 -11.86 9.31 34.56
N THR A 289 -10.95 9.27 33.58
CA THR A 289 -11.23 9.57 32.18
C THR A 289 -12.27 8.63 31.55
N ASP A 290 -12.36 7.39 32.06
CA ASP A 290 -13.29 6.37 31.56
C ASP A 290 -14.72 6.60 32.09
N PRO A 291 -15.75 6.61 31.23
CA PRO A 291 -17.14 6.84 31.65
C PRO A 291 -17.67 5.86 32.70
N ALA A 292 -17.25 4.59 32.65
CA ALA A 292 -17.69 3.59 33.61
C ALA A 292 -17.07 3.81 35.00
N VAL A 293 -15.85 4.34 35.06
CA VAL A 293 -15.21 4.77 36.31
C VAL A 293 -15.95 5.96 36.92
N GLN A 294 -16.30 6.94 36.10
CA GLN A 294 -17.07 8.11 36.55
C GLN A 294 -18.40 7.70 37.19
N GLU A 295 -19.09 6.75 36.57
CA GLU A 295 -20.33 6.22 37.12
C GLU A 295 -20.10 5.42 38.41
N ALA A 296 -19.05 4.60 38.47
CA ALA A 296 -18.68 3.85 39.68
C ALA A 296 -18.36 4.76 40.87
N LEU A 297 -17.76 5.93 40.63
CA LEU A 297 -17.50 6.94 41.67
C LEU A 297 -18.79 7.49 42.30
N LEU A 298 -19.94 7.39 41.63
CA LEU A 298 -21.26 7.68 42.20
C LEU A 298 -21.94 6.43 42.75
N ALA A 299 -21.80 5.29 42.07
CA ALA A 299 -22.44 4.03 42.45
C ALA A 299 -21.88 3.45 43.76
N LEU A 300 -20.58 3.57 43.99
CA LEU A 300 -19.91 3.10 45.20
C LEU A 300 -20.43 3.80 46.47
N PRO A 301 -20.41 5.15 46.59
CA PRO A 301 -21.02 5.83 47.72
C PRO A 301 -22.53 5.60 47.82
N PHE A 302 -23.23 5.44 46.69
CA PHE A 302 -24.65 5.06 46.68
C PHE A 302 -24.89 3.72 47.39
N ALA A 303 -24.10 2.67 47.09
CA ALA A 303 -24.19 1.39 47.79
C ALA A 303 -23.91 1.52 49.30
N TYR A 304 -22.89 2.28 49.71
CA TYR A 304 -22.65 2.55 51.13
C TYR A 304 -23.84 3.25 51.81
N GLY A 305 -24.48 4.19 51.12
CA GLY A 305 -25.71 4.84 51.60
C GLY A 305 -26.87 3.85 51.76
N LYS A 306 -27.05 2.91 50.83
CA LYS A 306 -28.06 1.84 50.94
C LYS A 306 -27.77 0.86 52.09
N LEU A 307 -26.50 0.64 52.40
CA LEU A 307 -26.04 -0.12 53.57
C LEU A 307 -26.06 0.71 54.88
N LYS A 308 -26.65 1.92 54.86
CA LYS A 308 -26.77 2.85 55.99
C LYS A 308 -25.42 3.33 56.55
N VAL A 309 -24.33 3.22 55.79
CA VAL A 309 -22.99 3.72 56.14
C VAL A 309 -22.84 5.16 55.62
N TYR A 310 -23.68 6.07 56.11
CA TYR A 310 -23.86 7.40 55.54
C TYR A 310 -22.61 8.30 55.64
N GLY A 311 -21.83 8.21 56.72
CA GLY A 311 -20.59 8.98 56.86
C GLY A 311 -19.56 8.62 55.79
N LYS A 312 -19.38 7.32 55.50
CA LYS A 312 -18.49 6.85 54.44
C LYS A 312 -19.02 7.23 53.05
N ALA A 313 -20.34 7.15 52.84
CA ALA A 313 -20.97 7.59 51.60
C ALA A 313 -20.71 9.08 51.33
N ALA A 314 -20.90 9.96 52.33
CA ALA A 314 -20.64 11.39 52.21
C ALA A 314 -19.17 11.70 51.86
N LEU A 315 -18.21 11.03 52.52
CA LEU A 315 -16.79 11.17 52.22
C LEU A 315 -16.44 10.76 50.78
N LEU A 316 -16.96 9.60 50.34
CA LEU A 316 -16.73 9.09 48.99
C LEU A 316 -17.37 9.96 47.91
N TYR A 317 -18.58 10.49 48.13
CA TYR A 317 -19.16 11.49 47.22
C TYR A 317 -18.33 12.78 47.18
N GLY A 318 -17.74 13.21 48.30
CA GLY A 318 -16.79 14.33 48.35
C GLY A 318 -15.56 14.09 47.47
N GLN A 319 -14.96 12.90 47.56
CA GLN A 319 -13.84 12.49 46.71
C GLN A 319 -14.21 12.42 45.22
N ALA A 320 -15.42 11.94 44.91
CA ALA A 320 -15.95 11.94 43.55
C ALA A 320 -16.08 13.38 43.01
N LEU A 321 -16.59 14.31 43.82
CA LEU A 321 -16.74 15.72 43.44
C LEU A 321 -15.40 16.38 43.11
N GLU A 322 -14.37 16.16 43.95
CA GLU A 322 -13.01 16.66 43.71
C GLU A 322 -12.40 16.04 42.43
N SER A 323 -12.64 14.75 42.20
CA SER A 323 -12.15 14.05 41.02
C SER A 323 -12.82 14.56 39.74
N PHE A 324 -14.14 14.74 39.74
CA PHE A 324 -14.86 15.34 38.60
C PHE A 324 -14.45 16.79 38.36
N GLY A 325 -14.19 17.58 39.41
CA GLY A 325 -13.71 18.96 39.27
C GLY A 325 -12.37 19.03 38.53
N ARG A 326 -11.38 18.26 38.98
CA ARG A 326 -10.08 18.15 38.29
C ARG A 326 -10.23 17.71 36.83
N GLU A 327 -11.17 16.82 36.57
CA GLU A 327 -11.38 16.28 35.23
C GLU A 327 -12.09 17.27 34.30
N ILE A 328 -13.04 18.06 34.80
CA ILE A 328 -13.67 19.16 34.07
C ILE A 328 -12.63 20.23 33.69
N ASP A 329 -11.72 20.58 34.60
CA ASP A 329 -10.66 21.55 34.33
C ASP A 329 -9.72 21.07 33.20
N LYS A 330 -9.32 19.79 33.24
CA LYS A 330 -8.53 19.16 32.16
C LYS A 330 -9.26 19.14 30.82
N LEU A 331 -10.55 18.82 30.81
CA LEU A 331 -11.37 18.84 29.61
C LEU A 331 -11.50 20.27 29.05
N GLY A 332 -11.64 21.27 29.92
CA GLY A 332 -11.64 22.69 29.54
C GLY A 332 -10.33 23.07 28.84
N ALA A 333 -9.18 22.72 29.43
CA ALA A 333 -7.87 22.94 28.81
C ALA A 333 -7.70 22.19 27.48
N SER A 334 -8.23 20.97 27.39
CA SER A 334 -8.22 20.15 26.17
C SER A 334 -9.04 20.79 25.04
N ILE A 335 -10.23 21.33 25.36
CA ILE A 335 -11.07 22.04 24.38
C ILE A 335 -10.32 23.27 23.84
N THR A 336 -9.68 24.05 24.70
CA THR A 336 -8.85 25.20 24.27
C THR A 336 -7.68 24.75 23.40
N SER A 337 -6.96 23.68 23.77
CA SER A 337 -5.85 23.10 22.98
C SER A 337 -6.28 22.72 21.56
N VAL A 338 -7.43 22.05 21.44
CA VAL A 338 -8.01 21.65 20.14
C VAL A 338 -8.37 22.89 19.31
N GLN A 339 -9.00 23.90 19.92
CA GLN A 339 -9.36 25.16 19.24
C GLN A 339 -8.16 25.99 18.78
N GLU A 340 -7.01 25.85 19.46
CA GLU A 340 -5.75 26.47 19.06
C GLU A 340 -5.02 25.70 17.93
N GLY A 341 -5.56 24.57 17.46
CA GLY A 341 -5.01 23.76 16.38
C GLY A 341 -3.91 22.76 16.79
N LYS A 342 -3.53 22.72 18.07
CA LYS A 342 -2.46 21.85 18.59
C LYS A 342 -2.77 20.36 18.40
N PHE A 343 -4.03 19.99 18.48
CA PHE A 343 -4.50 18.63 18.24
C PHE A 343 -4.21 18.18 16.79
N LEU A 344 -4.49 19.03 15.80
CA LEU A 344 -4.20 18.72 14.40
C LEU A 344 -2.69 18.62 14.14
N GLU A 345 -1.90 19.51 14.73
CA GLU A 345 -0.43 19.46 14.65
C GLU A 345 0.13 18.15 15.22
N ALA A 346 -0.44 17.68 16.33
CA ALA A 346 -0.06 16.39 16.92
C ALA A 346 -0.41 15.22 15.99
N LEU A 347 -1.58 15.24 15.35
CA LEU A 347 -2.02 14.21 14.41
C LEU A 347 -1.22 14.19 13.11
N ALA A 348 -0.71 15.33 12.65
CA ALA A 348 0.04 15.45 11.40
C ALA A 348 1.49 14.89 11.47
N ARG A 349 1.95 14.44 12.64
CA ARG A 349 3.31 13.94 12.85
C ARG A 349 3.55 12.62 12.11
N GLU A 350 4.69 12.51 11.45
CA GLU A 350 5.08 11.33 10.64
C GLU A 350 5.21 10.05 11.48
N GLU A 351 5.53 10.17 12.77
CA GLU A 351 5.69 9.05 13.70
C GLU A 351 4.40 8.24 13.90
N LEU A 352 3.25 8.80 13.54
CA LEU A 352 1.93 8.17 13.68
C LEU A 352 1.52 7.35 12.45
N LYS A 353 2.22 7.51 11.31
CA LYS A 353 1.86 6.84 10.04
C LYS A 353 2.40 5.41 9.92
N LEU A 354 3.43 5.07 10.68
CA LEU A 354 4.19 3.82 10.52
C LEU A 354 3.82 2.73 11.54
N ASP A 355 2.87 2.99 12.44
CA ASP A 355 2.58 2.08 13.54
C ASP A 355 1.09 1.74 13.64
N SER A 356 0.77 0.46 13.58
CA SER A 356 -0.58 -0.07 13.87
C SER A 356 -1.07 0.31 15.28
N GLU A 357 -0.16 0.63 16.21
CA GLU A 357 -0.45 1.05 17.58
C GLU A 357 -0.39 2.57 17.77
N TRP A 358 -0.46 3.38 16.71
CA TRP A 358 -0.36 4.85 16.80
C TRP A 358 -1.36 5.47 17.79
N VAL A 359 -2.57 4.90 17.92
CA VAL A 359 -3.59 5.32 18.90
C VAL A 359 -3.09 5.15 20.34
N VAL A 360 -2.34 4.08 20.61
CA VAL A 360 -1.74 3.80 21.92
C VAL A 360 -0.60 4.76 22.22
N LYS A 361 0.21 5.11 21.21
CA LYS A 361 1.28 6.11 21.34
C LYS A 361 0.73 7.52 21.57
N LEU A 362 -0.40 7.86 20.94
CA LEU A 362 -1.09 9.14 21.14
C LEU A 362 -1.40 9.38 22.62
N ARG A 363 -1.83 8.33 23.34
CA ARG A 363 -2.16 8.35 24.78
C ARG A 363 -1.00 8.82 25.67
N ASN A 364 0.23 8.65 25.22
CA ASN A 364 1.43 8.94 26.00
C ASN A 364 2.10 10.27 25.59
N LEU A 365 1.49 11.05 24.69
CA LEU A 365 2.05 12.33 24.25
C LEU A 365 1.91 13.39 25.35
N PRO A 366 3.02 13.88 25.94
CA PRO A 366 2.97 14.88 27.01
C PRO A 366 2.37 16.22 26.58
N GLN A 367 2.34 16.47 25.26
CA GLN A 367 1.92 17.75 24.67
C GLN A 367 0.48 17.75 24.13
N ALA A 368 -0.27 16.65 24.27
CA ALA A 368 -1.66 16.55 23.82
C ALA A 368 -2.52 15.75 24.84
N PRO A 369 -2.81 16.32 26.02
CA PRO A 369 -3.61 15.66 27.07
C PRO A 369 -5.03 15.25 26.61
N GLU A 370 -5.55 15.87 25.56
CA GLU A 370 -6.85 15.61 24.94
C GLU A 370 -7.00 14.18 24.37
N THR A 371 -5.88 13.54 24.00
CA THR A 371 -5.86 12.24 23.31
C THR A 371 -6.49 11.10 24.11
N HIS A 372 -6.50 11.21 25.44
CA HIS A 372 -7.13 10.20 26.31
C HIS A 372 -8.66 10.20 26.18
N TYR A 373 -9.27 11.37 25.98
CA TYR A 373 -10.73 11.53 25.92
C TYR A 373 -11.31 11.17 24.56
N LEU A 374 -10.49 11.18 23.51
CA LEU A 374 -10.95 11.05 22.15
C LEU A 374 -10.93 9.61 21.64
N LEU A 375 -10.59 8.60 22.45
CA LEU A 375 -10.49 7.20 21.98
C LEU A 375 -11.77 6.69 21.30
N GLU A 376 -12.93 6.92 21.91
CA GLU A 376 -14.21 6.51 21.33
C GLU A 376 -14.52 7.29 20.05
N LEU A 377 -14.20 8.59 20.04
CA LEU A 377 -14.32 9.41 18.83
C LEU A 377 -13.38 8.93 17.73
N MET A 378 -12.13 8.63 18.06
CA MET A 378 -11.12 8.11 17.14
C MET A 378 -11.44 6.71 16.63
N ALA A 379 -12.26 5.95 17.35
CA ALA A 379 -12.80 4.68 16.90
C ALA A 379 -14.07 4.85 16.05
N ALA A 380 -14.72 6.02 16.10
CA ALA A 380 -15.91 6.30 15.31
C ALA A 380 -15.54 6.41 13.82
N HIS A 381 -16.37 5.79 12.98
CA HIS A 381 -16.14 5.69 11.54
C HIS A 381 -15.94 7.07 10.88
N ASP A 382 -16.85 8.01 11.13
CA ASP A 382 -16.80 9.35 10.54
C ASP A 382 -15.52 10.11 10.89
N PHE A 383 -15.01 9.93 12.12
CA PHE A 383 -13.78 10.59 12.55
C PHE A 383 -12.57 9.96 11.87
N GLN A 384 -12.51 8.63 11.78
CA GLN A 384 -11.43 7.93 11.08
C GLN A 384 -11.38 8.30 9.61
N GLU A 385 -12.53 8.36 8.94
CA GLU A 385 -12.62 8.78 7.55
C GLU A 385 -12.11 10.21 7.38
N SER A 386 -12.60 11.13 8.22
CA SER A 386 -12.21 12.53 8.23
C SER A 386 -10.71 12.72 8.52
N LEU A 387 -10.17 11.96 9.47
CA LEU A 387 -8.75 12.00 9.86
C LEU A 387 -7.88 11.53 8.71
N GLN A 388 -8.22 10.40 8.11
CA GLN A 388 -7.43 9.87 7.01
C GLN A 388 -7.51 10.79 5.78
N ASN A 389 -8.65 11.45 5.51
CA ASN A 389 -8.75 12.48 4.47
C ASN A 389 -7.82 13.66 4.74
N TYR A 390 -7.70 14.09 6.00
CA TYR A 390 -6.75 15.12 6.40
C TYR A 390 -5.30 14.68 6.18
N LEU A 391 -4.94 13.48 6.63
CA LEU A 391 -3.59 12.93 6.49
C LEU A 391 -3.17 12.71 5.03
N ASP A 392 -4.12 12.28 4.18
CA ASP A 392 -3.91 12.12 2.75
C ASP A 392 -3.69 13.48 2.07
N LEU A 393 -4.48 14.50 2.42
CA LEU A 393 -4.28 15.87 1.91
C LEU A 393 -2.91 16.44 2.33
N THR A 394 -2.47 16.21 3.57
CA THR A 394 -1.13 16.61 4.03
C THR A 394 -0.03 15.89 3.25
N ALA A 395 -0.19 14.58 3.03
CA ALA A 395 0.77 13.79 2.25
C ALA A 395 0.85 14.25 0.81
N LEU A 396 -0.29 14.49 0.16
CA LEU A 396 -0.37 15.04 -1.19
C LEU A 396 0.30 16.41 -1.27
N GLY A 397 0.09 17.29 -0.27
CA GLY A 397 0.76 18.58 -0.20
C GLY A 397 2.29 18.45 -0.19
N LYS A 398 2.84 17.52 0.61
CA LYS A 398 4.29 17.25 0.66
C LYS A 398 4.81 16.69 -0.66
N ARG A 399 4.10 15.73 -1.27
CA ARG A 399 4.50 15.14 -2.56
C ARG A 399 4.46 16.15 -3.69
N LEU A 400 3.43 17.00 -3.77
CA LEU A 400 3.35 18.05 -4.77
C LEU A 400 4.52 19.03 -4.67
N ALA A 401 4.94 19.38 -3.44
CA ALA A 401 6.12 20.22 -3.22
C ALA A 401 7.43 19.51 -3.63
N ALA A 402 7.56 18.22 -3.34
CA ALA A 402 8.71 17.41 -3.76
C ALA A 402 8.79 17.33 -5.30
N TRP A 403 7.68 17.00 -5.96
CA TRP A 403 7.61 16.92 -7.42
C TRP A 403 7.88 18.25 -8.12
N GLU A 404 7.45 19.37 -7.53
CA GLU A 404 7.83 20.70 -8.02
C GLU A 404 9.35 20.90 -7.99
N GLY A 405 10.02 20.48 -6.91
CA GLY A 405 11.49 20.47 -6.82
C GLY A 405 12.16 19.50 -7.80
N ASP A 406 11.56 18.33 -8.05
CA ASP A 406 12.07 17.38 -9.04
C ASP A 406 12.00 17.96 -10.47
N LEU A 407 10.92 18.69 -10.80
CA LEU A 407 10.80 19.39 -12.08
C LEU A 407 11.88 20.47 -12.24
N ASP A 408 12.19 21.22 -11.19
CA ASP A 408 13.28 22.21 -11.21
C ASP A 408 14.64 21.52 -11.47
N ALA A 409 14.87 20.36 -10.87
CA ALA A 409 16.08 19.56 -11.10
C ALA A 409 16.15 19.03 -12.54
N PHE A 410 15.02 18.57 -13.11
CA PHE A 410 14.98 18.14 -14.51
C PHE A 410 15.25 19.29 -15.47
N GLU A 411 14.68 20.48 -15.25
CA GLU A 411 14.94 21.67 -16.06
C GLU A 411 16.43 22.06 -16.01
N GLU A 412 17.05 22.00 -14.83
CA GLU A 412 18.48 22.25 -14.69
C GLU A 412 19.31 21.22 -15.46
N MET A 413 18.99 19.93 -15.34
CA MET A 413 19.66 18.87 -16.10
C MET A 413 19.54 19.08 -17.61
N LEU A 414 18.34 19.42 -18.09
CA LEU A 414 18.08 19.69 -19.51
C LEU A 414 18.87 20.92 -19.99
N ARG A 415 18.95 21.98 -19.18
CA ARG A 415 19.73 23.18 -19.47
C ARG A 415 21.21 22.87 -19.59
N GLN A 416 21.77 22.08 -18.67
CA GLN A 416 23.18 21.66 -18.71
C GLN A 416 23.48 20.80 -19.93
N ARG A 417 22.63 19.82 -20.23
CA ARG A 417 22.77 18.97 -21.43
C ARG A 417 22.68 19.78 -22.72
N ARG A 418 21.72 20.71 -22.81
CA ARG A 418 21.58 21.62 -23.94
C ARG A 418 22.82 22.49 -24.11
N GLY A 419 23.31 23.10 -23.03
CA GLY A 419 24.52 23.94 -23.05
C GLY A 419 25.78 23.17 -23.47
N TYR A 420 25.88 21.88 -23.15
CA TYR A 420 26.99 21.03 -23.57
C TYR A 420 26.88 20.59 -25.04
N TYR A 421 25.74 20.01 -25.45
CA TYR A 421 25.60 19.38 -26.77
C TYR A 421 25.31 20.37 -27.90
N GLN A 422 24.49 21.41 -27.67
CA GLN A 422 24.08 22.34 -28.71
C GLN A 422 25.24 23.02 -29.47
N PRO A 423 26.35 23.46 -28.84
CA PRO A 423 27.49 24.01 -29.57
C PRO A 423 28.34 22.95 -30.29
N LEU A 424 28.35 21.70 -29.82
CA LEU A 424 29.19 20.62 -30.38
C LEU A 424 28.55 19.95 -31.61
N LEU A 425 27.22 19.84 -31.64
CA LEU A 425 26.50 19.09 -32.66
C LEU A 425 26.75 19.54 -34.11
N PRO A 426 26.83 20.85 -34.45
CA PRO A 426 27.03 21.28 -35.84
C PRO A 426 28.35 20.80 -36.45
N GLU A 427 29.45 20.88 -35.71
CA GLU A 427 30.76 20.40 -36.16
C GLU A 427 30.77 18.88 -36.30
N ILE A 428 30.19 18.18 -35.32
CA ILE A 428 30.04 16.72 -35.32
C ILE A 428 29.20 16.28 -36.52
N ASP A 429 28.10 16.97 -36.83
CA ASP A 429 27.22 16.64 -37.95
C ASP A 429 27.90 16.87 -39.32
N GLN A 430 28.74 17.89 -39.44
CA GLN A 430 29.54 18.10 -40.65
C GLN A 430 30.57 16.98 -40.85
N ALA A 431 31.34 16.65 -39.81
CA ALA A 431 32.30 15.55 -39.85
C ALA A 431 31.62 14.20 -40.11
N PHE A 432 30.44 13.98 -39.52
CA PHE A 432 29.65 12.76 -39.70
C PHE A 432 29.13 12.62 -41.13
N LYS A 433 28.67 13.70 -41.78
CA LYS A 433 28.27 13.64 -43.21
C LYS A 433 29.42 13.17 -44.10
N GLN A 434 30.64 13.62 -43.83
CA GLN A 434 31.83 13.16 -44.55
C GLN A 434 32.11 11.69 -44.26
N LEU A 435 32.09 11.27 -42.99
CA LEU A 435 32.28 9.87 -42.60
C LEU A 435 31.22 8.94 -43.22
N ASP A 436 29.94 9.32 -43.22
CA ASP A 436 28.84 8.55 -43.80
C ASP A 436 29.06 8.35 -45.31
N SER A 437 29.46 9.41 -46.02
CA SER A 437 29.77 9.32 -47.45
C SER A 437 30.93 8.36 -47.75
N GLN A 438 31.98 8.39 -46.92
CA GLN A 438 33.11 7.48 -47.05
C GLN A 438 32.73 6.04 -46.71
N MET A 439 31.93 5.83 -45.66
CA MET A 439 31.45 4.52 -45.26
C MET A 439 30.64 3.86 -46.38
N ARG A 440 29.69 4.60 -46.97
CA ARG A 440 28.91 4.11 -48.12
C ARG A 440 29.81 3.76 -49.31
N LEU A 441 30.79 4.62 -49.62
CA LEU A 441 31.73 4.36 -50.71
C LEU A 441 32.57 3.10 -50.47
N ARG A 442 33.10 2.90 -49.26
CA ARG A 442 33.91 1.72 -48.91
C ARG A 442 33.08 0.45 -48.94
N GLN A 443 31.85 0.51 -48.43
CA GLN A 443 30.91 -0.63 -48.51
C GLN A 443 30.61 -0.99 -49.97
N GLU A 444 30.34 -0.01 -50.83
CA GLU A 444 30.13 -0.26 -52.25
C GLU A 444 31.36 -0.86 -52.93
N GLN A 445 32.56 -0.35 -52.62
CA GLN A 445 33.81 -0.89 -53.17
C GLN A 445 34.01 -2.35 -52.78
N ARG A 446 33.83 -2.70 -51.49
CA ARG A 446 33.87 -4.08 -50.99
C ARG A 446 32.86 -4.97 -51.71
N ASN A 447 31.60 -4.54 -51.80
CA ASN A 447 30.53 -5.28 -52.47
C ASN A 447 30.85 -5.49 -53.98
N ARG A 448 31.49 -4.53 -54.64
CA ARG A 448 31.94 -4.67 -56.04
C ARG A 448 33.10 -5.66 -56.18
N ILE A 449 34.05 -5.68 -55.25
CA ILE A 449 35.16 -6.65 -55.24
C ILE A 449 34.63 -8.06 -55.05
N GLU A 450 33.79 -8.26 -54.03
CA GLU A 450 33.11 -9.53 -53.73
C GLU A 450 32.31 -10.04 -54.95
N LYS A 451 31.49 -9.19 -55.56
CA LYS A 451 30.73 -9.56 -56.77
C LYS A 451 31.65 -9.97 -57.93
N ARG A 452 32.78 -9.29 -58.11
CA ARG A 452 33.77 -9.64 -59.16
C ARG A 452 34.48 -10.96 -58.87
N LEU A 453 34.88 -11.21 -57.62
CA LEU A 453 35.51 -12.46 -57.21
C LEU A 453 34.56 -13.64 -57.34
N HIS A 454 33.29 -13.50 -56.93
CA HIS A 454 32.29 -14.54 -57.14
C HIS A 454 32.03 -14.82 -58.63
N ALA A 455 32.02 -13.79 -59.49
CA ALA A 455 31.88 -14.01 -60.93
C ALA A 455 33.05 -14.84 -61.51
N MET A 456 34.28 -14.67 -60.97
CA MET A 456 35.45 -15.42 -61.39
C MET A 456 35.38 -16.93 -61.09
N LEU A 457 34.53 -17.36 -60.15
CA LEU A 457 34.27 -18.78 -59.90
C LEU A 457 33.59 -19.47 -61.08
N THR A 458 32.78 -18.72 -61.84
CA THR A 458 32.04 -19.24 -63.02
C THR A 458 32.74 -18.93 -64.35
N ALA A 459 33.50 -17.82 -64.41
CA ALA A 459 34.24 -17.41 -65.60
C ALA A 459 35.66 -16.96 -65.20
N PRO A 460 36.66 -17.86 -65.27
CA PRO A 460 38.03 -17.57 -64.85
C PRO A 460 38.64 -16.39 -65.62
N ARG A 461 39.24 -15.44 -64.89
CA ARG A 461 39.97 -14.30 -65.45
C ARG A 461 41.32 -14.11 -64.74
N PRO A 462 42.36 -14.87 -65.14
CA PRO A 462 43.68 -14.80 -64.49
C PRO A 462 44.30 -13.40 -64.46
N ASP A 463 44.07 -12.60 -65.50
CA ASP A 463 44.62 -11.24 -65.62
C ASP A 463 44.17 -10.29 -64.49
N TYR A 464 43.01 -10.55 -63.89
CA TYR A 464 42.47 -9.69 -62.83
C TYR A 464 43.19 -9.87 -61.49
N LEU A 465 43.87 -11.02 -61.30
CA LEU A 465 44.65 -11.36 -60.10
C LEU A 465 46.16 -11.18 -60.32
N ALA A 466 46.56 -10.42 -61.35
CA ALA A 466 47.94 -10.04 -61.56
C ALA A 466 48.44 -9.13 -60.43
N THR A 467 49.63 -9.40 -59.92
CA THR A 467 50.29 -8.57 -58.90
C THR A 467 50.64 -7.19 -59.47
N ALA A 468 50.87 -6.20 -58.59
CA ALA A 468 51.26 -4.86 -59.03
C ALA A 468 52.50 -4.88 -59.94
N LYS A 469 53.51 -5.70 -59.61
CA LYS A 469 54.73 -5.84 -60.41
C LYS A 469 54.46 -6.45 -61.79
N GLU A 470 53.61 -7.48 -61.86
CA GLU A 470 53.24 -8.11 -63.12
C GLU A 470 52.38 -7.19 -64.00
N ARG A 471 51.50 -6.38 -63.40
CA ARG A 471 50.75 -5.34 -64.16
C ARG A 471 51.68 -4.28 -64.73
N VAL A 472 52.61 -3.76 -63.93
CA VAL A 472 53.61 -2.79 -64.41
C VAL A 472 54.47 -3.40 -65.51
N ALA A 473 54.93 -4.64 -65.33
CA ALA A 473 55.70 -5.35 -66.35
C ALA A 473 54.88 -5.57 -67.64
N LEU A 474 53.59 -5.92 -67.55
CA LEU A 474 52.72 -6.06 -68.73
C LEU A 474 52.47 -4.73 -69.44
N GLU A 475 52.33 -3.63 -68.69
CA GLU A 475 52.21 -2.29 -69.26
C GLU A 475 53.51 -1.85 -69.95
N GLU A 476 54.65 -2.07 -69.33
CA GLU A 476 55.97 -1.78 -69.93
C GLU A 476 56.19 -2.62 -71.19
N ILE A 477 55.86 -3.91 -71.15
CA ILE A 477 55.90 -4.79 -72.32
C ILE A 477 54.98 -4.25 -73.42
N SER A 478 53.76 -3.82 -73.10
CA SER A 478 52.82 -3.26 -74.08
C SER A 478 53.34 -1.95 -74.71
N ARG A 479 53.98 -1.09 -73.93
CA ARG A 479 54.63 0.14 -74.45
C ARG A 479 55.82 -0.20 -75.36
N LEU A 480 56.63 -1.19 -74.96
CA LEU A 480 57.77 -1.65 -75.76
C LEU A 480 57.33 -2.38 -77.04
N GLU A 481 56.19 -3.09 -77.00
CA GLU A 481 55.57 -3.73 -78.17
C GLU A 481 55.14 -2.67 -79.19
N GLN A 482 54.50 -1.58 -78.74
CA GLN A 482 54.13 -0.45 -79.60
C GLN A 482 55.36 0.22 -80.23
N TRP A 483 56.37 0.55 -79.42
CA TRP A 483 57.62 1.14 -79.93
C TRP A 483 58.35 0.22 -80.92
N SER A 484 58.41 -1.09 -80.64
CA SER A 484 59.07 -2.07 -81.50
C SER A 484 58.36 -2.23 -82.84
N ALA A 485 57.02 -2.12 -82.86
CA ALA A 485 56.22 -2.18 -84.08
C ALA A 485 56.44 -0.95 -84.97
N GLU A 486 56.62 0.24 -84.38
CA GLU A 486 56.93 1.48 -85.11
C GLU A 486 58.38 1.51 -85.65
N ALA A 487 59.33 0.95 -84.90
CA ALA A 487 60.75 0.95 -85.24
C ALA A 487 61.19 -0.17 -86.22
N GLY A 488 60.27 -1.07 -86.61
CA GLY A 488 60.54 -2.13 -87.60
C GLY A 488 61.61 -3.15 -87.17
N LYS A 489 61.67 -3.50 -85.89
CA LYS A 489 62.68 -4.44 -85.34
C LYS A 489 62.06 -5.80 -85.00
N ASP A 490 62.00 -6.70 -85.97
CA ASP A 490 61.34 -8.02 -85.83
C ASP A 490 61.93 -8.89 -84.70
N GLY A 491 63.24 -8.82 -84.44
CA GLY A 491 63.88 -9.63 -83.39
C GLY A 491 63.59 -9.18 -81.94
N VAL A 492 63.03 -7.99 -81.74
CA VAL A 492 62.61 -7.48 -80.41
C VAL A 492 61.18 -7.92 -80.09
N ALA A 493 60.31 -8.02 -81.11
CA ALA A 493 58.93 -8.46 -80.98
C ALA A 493 58.83 -9.89 -80.41
N ASP A 494 59.65 -10.83 -80.90
CA ASP A 494 59.67 -12.22 -80.41
C ASP A 494 60.09 -12.34 -78.95
N ARG A 495 60.99 -11.45 -78.49
CA ARG A 495 61.45 -11.42 -77.09
C ARG A 495 60.36 -10.85 -76.18
N LEU A 496 59.66 -9.81 -76.62
CA LEU A 496 58.54 -9.23 -75.88
C LEU A 496 57.36 -10.21 -75.80
N ALA A 497 57.03 -10.89 -76.90
CA ALA A 497 56.02 -11.95 -76.92
C ALA A 497 56.37 -13.10 -75.95
N ARG A 498 57.65 -13.49 -75.87
CA ARG A 498 58.12 -14.48 -74.90
C ARG A 498 57.96 -13.99 -73.46
N LEU A 499 58.34 -12.75 -73.15
CA LEU A 499 58.18 -12.18 -71.80
C LEU A 499 56.70 -12.09 -71.40
N ARG A 500 55.85 -11.65 -72.32
CA ARG A 500 54.39 -11.64 -72.13
C ARG A 500 53.84 -13.04 -71.89
N GLY A 501 54.27 -14.02 -72.68
CA GLY A 501 53.91 -15.42 -72.54
C GLY A 501 54.32 -16.01 -71.19
N VAL A 502 55.50 -15.66 -70.66
CA VAL A 502 55.95 -16.07 -69.31
C VAL A 502 55.03 -15.49 -68.24
N ILE A 503 54.64 -14.22 -68.35
CA ILE A 503 53.71 -13.61 -67.39
C ILE A 503 52.32 -14.27 -67.50
N SER A 504 51.79 -14.45 -68.71
CA SER A 504 50.49 -15.13 -68.91
C SER A 504 50.51 -16.58 -68.41
N TRP A 505 51.61 -17.30 -68.59
CA TRP A 505 51.80 -18.64 -68.03
C TRP A 505 51.76 -18.61 -66.51
N ASN A 506 52.54 -17.73 -65.87
CA ASN A 506 52.57 -17.59 -64.42
C ASN A 506 51.20 -17.19 -63.84
N LEU A 507 50.46 -16.32 -64.52
CA LEU A 507 49.11 -15.92 -64.13
C LEU A 507 48.13 -17.09 -64.21
N ALA A 508 48.20 -17.91 -65.27
CA ALA A 508 47.35 -19.07 -65.43
C ALA A 508 47.69 -20.19 -64.44
N THR A 509 48.98 -20.50 -64.23
CA THR A 509 49.41 -21.57 -63.31
C THR A 509 49.19 -21.21 -61.84
N GLY A 510 49.35 -19.93 -61.48
CA GLY A 510 49.13 -19.45 -60.12
C GLY A 510 47.68 -19.08 -59.80
N TYR A 511 46.77 -19.15 -60.78
CA TYR A 511 45.41 -18.60 -60.68
C TYR A 511 44.62 -19.13 -59.47
N HIS A 512 44.57 -20.45 -59.27
CA HIS A 512 43.78 -21.05 -58.19
C HIS A 512 44.30 -20.70 -56.79
N GLN A 513 45.62 -20.67 -56.63
CA GLN A 513 46.24 -20.26 -55.37
C GLN A 513 45.94 -18.78 -55.08
N ARG A 514 46.20 -17.90 -56.06
CA ARG A 514 45.93 -16.46 -55.92
C ARG A 514 44.45 -16.16 -55.69
N LEU A 515 43.55 -16.91 -56.32
CA LEU A 515 42.12 -16.77 -56.10
C LEU A 515 41.76 -17.11 -54.66
N THR A 516 42.33 -18.19 -54.10
CA THR A 516 42.14 -18.59 -52.71
C THR A 516 42.67 -17.52 -51.76
N GLU A 517 43.90 -17.05 -51.96
CA GLU A 517 44.51 -15.97 -51.17
C GLU A 517 43.66 -14.68 -51.25
N THR A 518 43.10 -14.35 -52.42
CA THR A 518 42.25 -13.16 -52.59
C THR A 518 40.89 -13.32 -51.90
N PHE A 519 40.35 -14.54 -51.77
CA PHE A 519 39.15 -14.80 -50.97
C PHE A 519 39.45 -14.68 -49.47
N GLU A 520 40.62 -15.14 -49.01
CA GLU A 520 41.05 -14.94 -47.62
C GLU A 520 41.23 -13.44 -47.30
N ASP A 521 41.85 -12.67 -48.21
CA ASP A 521 41.96 -11.22 -48.11
C ASP A 521 40.59 -10.54 -48.11
N LEU A 522 39.64 -11.03 -48.93
CA LEU A 522 38.26 -10.55 -48.92
C LEU A 522 37.61 -10.81 -47.56
N ASP A 523 37.69 -12.02 -47.01
CA ASP A 523 37.13 -12.34 -45.69
C ASP A 523 37.74 -11.46 -44.58
N GLY A 524 39.05 -11.19 -44.64
CA GLY A 524 39.70 -10.21 -43.77
C GLY A 524 39.12 -8.79 -43.91
N LEU A 525 38.92 -8.33 -45.16
CA LEU A 525 38.28 -7.06 -45.46
C LEU A 525 36.82 -7.01 -44.98
N ILE A 526 36.08 -8.11 -45.08
CA ILE A 526 34.71 -8.24 -44.56
C ILE A 526 34.72 -8.02 -43.05
N GLY A 527 35.57 -8.74 -42.31
CA GLY A 527 35.68 -8.61 -40.86
C GLY A 527 36.02 -7.19 -40.41
N GLU A 528 36.94 -6.51 -41.09
CA GLU A 528 37.27 -5.10 -40.79
C GLU A 528 36.11 -4.14 -41.14
N THR A 529 35.38 -4.39 -42.23
CA THR A 529 34.21 -3.59 -42.61
C THR A 529 33.07 -3.77 -41.60
N ASP A 530 32.87 -4.98 -41.08
CA ASP A 530 31.85 -5.25 -40.05
C ASP A 530 32.20 -4.57 -38.73
N ARG A 531 33.48 -4.59 -38.31
CA ARG A 531 33.95 -3.83 -37.14
C ARG A 531 33.74 -2.33 -37.32
N LEU A 532 34.05 -1.81 -38.51
CA LEU A 532 33.81 -0.41 -38.84
C LEU A 532 32.32 -0.06 -38.76
N LYS A 533 31.45 -0.93 -39.29
CA LYS A 533 29.99 -0.78 -39.22
C LYS A 533 29.47 -0.79 -37.79
N GLN A 534 29.92 -1.73 -36.95
CA GLN A 534 29.53 -1.76 -35.54
C GLN A 534 29.88 -0.47 -34.79
N ARG A 535 31.08 0.08 -35.05
CA ARG A 535 31.51 1.37 -34.48
C ARG A 535 30.66 2.54 -35.00
N TYR A 536 30.39 2.55 -36.30
CA TYR A 536 29.51 3.53 -36.93
C TYR A 536 28.10 3.49 -36.32
N ASP A 537 27.49 2.31 -36.21
CA ASP A 537 26.15 2.12 -35.63
C ASP A 537 26.11 2.47 -34.14
N SER A 538 27.18 2.19 -33.40
CA SER A 538 27.33 2.64 -32.01
C SER A 538 27.35 4.16 -31.92
N PHE A 539 28.13 4.83 -32.79
CA PHE A 539 28.23 6.28 -32.82
C PHE A 539 26.88 6.93 -33.19
N VAL A 540 26.18 6.38 -34.20
CA VAL A 540 24.85 6.86 -34.60
C VAL A 540 23.87 6.80 -33.43
N ARG A 541 23.86 5.68 -32.68
CA ARG A 541 23.03 5.52 -31.47
C ARG A 541 23.40 6.53 -30.40
N THR A 542 24.69 6.73 -30.11
CA THR A 542 25.13 7.73 -29.13
C THR A 542 24.75 9.15 -29.54
N ARG A 543 24.86 9.50 -30.82
CA ARG A 543 24.44 10.81 -31.34
C ARG A 543 22.93 11.01 -31.20
N GLN A 544 22.13 10.02 -31.59
CA GLN A 544 20.67 10.07 -31.44
C GLN A 544 20.28 10.21 -29.97
N ALA A 545 20.90 9.43 -29.08
CA ALA A 545 20.70 9.53 -27.65
C ALA A 545 21.10 10.91 -27.10
N ALA A 546 22.18 11.52 -27.60
CA ALA A 546 22.61 12.85 -27.20
C ALA A 546 21.57 13.93 -27.54
N THR A 547 20.99 13.90 -28.75
CA THR A 547 19.92 14.85 -29.15
C THR A 547 18.63 14.61 -28.37
N GLN A 548 18.20 13.35 -28.26
CA GLN A 548 17.02 12.96 -27.47
C GLN A 548 17.20 13.15 -25.96
N SER A 549 18.42 13.44 -25.49
CA SER A 549 18.70 13.63 -24.06
C SER A 549 18.19 14.94 -23.49
N TYR A 550 17.88 15.94 -24.34
CA TYR A 550 17.44 17.27 -23.91
C TYR A 550 16.31 17.90 -24.74
N GLU A 551 15.96 17.33 -25.89
CA GLU A 551 14.93 17.85 -26.80
C GLU A 551 13.58 17.15 -26.56
N GLY A 552 12.48 17.90 -26.61
CA GLY A 552 11.11 17.36 -26.52
C GLY A 552 10.49 17.30 -25.10
N TYR A 553 11.22 17.68 -24.06
CA TYR A 553 10.71 17.63 -22.66
C TYR A 553 10.10 18.95 -22.16
N ASP A 554 10.38 20.08 -22.82
CA ASP A 554 9.99 21.42 -22.33
C ASP A 554 8.45 21.57 -22.18
N GLU A 555 7.68 21.09 -23.16
CA GLU A 555 6.21 21.17 -23.11
C GLU A 555 5.62 20.21 -22.08
N ALA A 556 6.18 19.01 -21.95
CA ALA A 556 5.74 18.03 -20.97
C ALA A 556 5.97 18.52 -19.53
N ILE A 557 7.15 19.09 -19.25
CA ILE A 557 7.49 19.67 -17.94
C ILE A 557 6.55 20.84 -17.63
N ARG A 558 6.32 21.74 -18.59
CA ARG A 558 5.39 22.87 -18.41
C ARG A 558 3.97 22.39 -18.09
N GLY A 559 3.46 21.42 -18.85
CA GLY A 559 2.14 20.83 -18.61
C GLY A 559 2.04 20.18 -17.23
N GLN A 560 3.08 19.47 -16.79
CA GLN A 560 3.10 18.86 -15.47
C GLN A 560 3.15 19.90 -14.34
N ARG A 561 3.91 20.99 -14.54
CA ARG A 561 3.98 22.11 -13.58
C ARG A 561 2.62 22.79 -13.40
N GLU A 562 1.89 23.02 -14.49
CA GLU A 562 0.53 23.57 -14.43
C GLU A 562 -0.44 22.64 -13.68
N GLN A 563 -0.36 21.33 -13.91
CA GLN A 563 -1.17 20.34 -13.19
C GLN A 563 -0.84 20.29 -11.69
N ILE A 564 0.45 20.32 -11.34
CA ILE A 564 0.91 20.37 -9.94
C ILE A 564 0.41 21.64 -9.26
N ALA A 565 0.51 22.80 -9.92
CA ALA A 565 0.03 24.07 -9.38
C ALA A 565 -1.48 24.03 -9.11
N ALA A 566 -2.28 23.54 -10.06
CA ALA A 566 -3.73 23.40 -9.89
C ALA A 566 -4.11 22.41 -8.78
N ALA A 567 -3.38 21.29 -8.65
CA ALA A 567 -3.58 20.34 -7.57
C ALA A 567 -3.22 20.94 -6.20
N ARG A 568 -2.13 21.70 -6.14
CA ARG A 568 -1.67 22.38 -4.92
C ARG A 568 -2.65 23.44 -4.45
N GLU A 569 -3.27 24.20 -5.36
CA GLU A 569 -4.34 25.14 -5.02
C GLU A 569 -5.52 24.42 -4.35
N LYS A 570 -5.97 23.30 -4.93
CA LYS A 570 -7.05 22.48 -4.36
C LYS A 570 -6.71 21.95 -2.97
N VAL A 571 -5.51 21.39 -2.79
CA VAL A 571 -5.06 20.87 -1.48
C VAL A 571 -5.00 22.00 -0.46
N THR A 572 -4.47 23.16 -0.83
CA THR A 572 -4.36 24.34 0.05
C THR A 572 -5.73 24.86 0.48
N ALA A 573 -6.75 24.78 -0.39
CA ALA A 573 -8.12 25.16 -0.08
C ALA A 573 -8.87 24.12 0.78
N LEU A 574 -8.63 22.83 0.55
CA LEU A 574 -9.35 21.73 1.22
C LEU A 574 -8.76 21.37 2.60
N LEU A 575 -7.44 21.43 2.76
CA LEU A 575 -6.77 21.01 3.99
C LEU A 575 -7.28 21.76 5.24
N PRO A 576 -7.43 23.11 5.25
CA PRO A 576 -7.96 23.83 6.40
C PRO A 576 -9.43 23.51 6.67
N ARG A 577 -10.22 23.23 5.63
CA ARG A 577 -11.64 22.85 5.78
C ARG A 577 -11.76 21.49 6.47
N GLN A 578 -10.94 20.52 6.05
CA GLN A 578 -10.90 19.21 6.67
C GLN A 578 -10.42 19.29 8.12
N GLY A 579 -9.41 20.11 8.40
CA GLY A 579 -8.93 20.36 9.76
C GLY A 579 -10.04 20.88 10.69
N LYS A 580 -10.83 21.87 10.23
CA LYS A 580 -11.96 22.40 11.01
C LYS A 580 -13.05 21.38 11.30
N ILE A 581 -13.28 20.41 10.41
CA ILE A 581 -14.24 19.32 10.64
C ILE A 581 -13.75 18.45 11.82
N LEU A 582 -12.47 18.06 11.81
CA LEU A 582 -11.88 17.29 12.90
C LEU A 582 -11.88 18.02 14.24
N GLU A 583 -11.53 19.31 14.23
CA GLU A 583 -11.59 20.16 15.43
C GLU A 583 -13.01 20.26 15.98
N ALA A 584 -14.02 20.47 15.11
CA ALA A 584 -15.41 20.54 15.53
C ALA A 584 -15.90 19.22 16.14
N MET A 585 -15.57 18.08 15.54
CA MET A 585 -15.91 16.76 16.08
C MET A 585 -15.26 16.51 17.44
N ALA A 586 -13.98 16.85 17.59
CA ALA A 586 -13.27 16.71 18.85
C ALA A 586 -13.82 17.64 19.95
N VAL A 587 -14.06 18.92 19.62
CA VAL A 587 -14.66 19.89 20.57
C VAL A 587 -16.05 19.45 21.00
N ASP A 588 -16.88 18.96 20.09
CA ASP A 588 -18.22 18.49 20.41
C ASP A 588 -18.20 17.28 21.36
N GLU A 589 -17.35 16.29 21.11
CA GLU A 589 -17.18 15.13 22.00
C GLU A 589 -16.67 15.55 23.39
N LEU A 590 -15.63 16.39 23.45
CA LEU A 590 -15.08 16.88 24.73
C LEU A 590 -16.12 17.70 25.50
N THR A 591 -16.94 18.50 24.80
CA THR A 591 -18.01 19.28 25.41
C THR A 591 -19.09 18.37 25.98
N ARG A 592 -19.52 17.33 25.24
CA ARG A 592 -20.47 16.32 25.72
C ARG A 592 -19.97 15.63 26.99
N ARG A 593 -18.70 15.23 27.03
CA ARG A 593 -18.07 14.64 28.23
C ARG A 593 -18.03 15.60 29.40
N ARG A 594 -17.66 16.86 29.16
CA ARG A 594 -17.63 17.90 30.19
C ARG A 594 -19.02 18.11 30.80
N THR A 595 -20.06 18.26 29.97
CA THR A 595 -21.43 18.44 30.45
C THR A 595 -21.92 17.24 31.28
N ARG A 596 -21.56 16.01 30.89
CA ARG A 596 -21.87 14.81 31.69
C ARG A 596 -21.22 14.85 33.07
N LEU A 597 -19.95 15.24 33.15
CA LEU A 597 -19.26 15.39 34.43
C LEU A 597 -19.85 16.50 35.30
N GLU A 598 -20.26 17.63 34.69
CA GLU A 598 -20.96 18.72 35.39
C GLU A 598 -22.28 18.21 36.00
N GLN A 599 -23.04 17.37 35.30
CA GLN A 599 -24.24 16.71 35.83
C GLN A 599 -23.91 15.75 36.99
N PHE A 600 -22.82 14.99 36.89
CA PHE A 600 -22.35 14.13 37.97
C PHE A 600 -21.91 14.92 39.21
N GLN A 601 -21.31 16.11 39.04
CA GLN A 601 -21.04 17.01 40.17
C GLN A 601 -22.32 17.46 40.88
N VAL A 602 -23.36 17.84 40.14
CA VAL A 602 -24.65 18.22 40.72
C VAL A 602 -25.24 17.05 41.50
N THR A 603 -25.20 15.85 40.92
CA THR A 603 -25.69 14.62 41.55
C THR A 603 -24.92 14.30 42.83
N ALA A 604 -23.59 14.37 42.80
CA ALA A 604 -22.74 14.15 43.97
C ALA A 604 -23.02 15.17 45.08
N ARG A 605 -23.15 16.48 44.75
CA ARG A 605 -23.46 17.53 45.74
C ARG A 605 -24.79 17.28 46.45
N PHE A 606 -25.84 16.92 45.71
CA PHE A 606 -27.12 16.57 46.31
C PHE A 606 -27.01 15.32 47.21
N ALA A 607 -26.30 14.29 46.74
CA ALA A 607 -26.12 13.05 47.48
C ALA A 607 -25.26 13.22 48.75
N ILE A 608 -24.31 14.16 48.76
CA ILE A 608 -23.56 14.55 49.97
C ILE A 608 -24.52 15.14 51.01
N ALA A 609 -25.38 16.08 50.60
CA ALA A 609 -26.33 16.71 51.50
C ALA A 609 -27.32 15.69 52.10
N ASP A 610 -27.88 14.80 51.27
CA ASP A 610 -28.76 13.71 51.73
C ASP A 610 -28.02 12.74 52.68
N SER A 611 -26.76 12.40 52.38
CA SER A 611 -25.96 11.52 53.24
C SER A 611 -25.68 12.15 54.61
N TYR A 612 -25.34 13.44 54.67
CA TYR A 612 -25.15 14.14 55.95
C TYR A 612 -26.44 14.26 56.77
N ASP A 613 -27.57 14.58 56.13
CA ASP A 613 -28.86 14.64 56.81
C ASP A 613 -29.24 13.27 57.41
N ARG A 614 -29.08 12.19 56.64
CA ARG A 614 -29.31 10.82 57.13
C ARG A 614 -28.35 10.40 58.23
N ALA A 615 -27.07 10.77 58.13
CA ALA A 615 -26.09 10.50 59.17
C ALA A 615 -26.46 11.19 60.49
N ASN A 616 -26.85 12.47 60.43
CA ASN A 616 -27.26 13.24 61.60
C ASN A 616 -28.55 12.69 62.22
N LYS A 617 -29.53 12.30 61.40
CA LYS A 617 -30.77 11.64 61.87
C LYS A 617 -30.49 10.31 62.56
N ALA A 618 -29.60 9.48 62.00
CA ALA A 618 -29.21 8.21 62.61
C ALA A 618 -28.53 8.42 63.98
N GLN A 619 -27.60 9.38 64.08
CA GLN A 619 -26.96 9.73 65.35
C GLN A 619 -27.94 10.31 66.38
N ALA A 620 -28.91 11.12 65.95
CA ALA A 620 -29.94 11.65 66.83
C ALA A 620 -30.87 10.54 67.37
N GLN A 621 -31.22 9.55 66.54
CA GLN A 621 -32.02 8.40 66.97
C GLN A 621 -31.25 7.49 67.94
N GLU A 622 -29.96 7.26 67.73
CA GLU A 622 -29.11 6.53 68.68
C GLU A 622 -29.01 7.23 70.04
N ARG A 623 -28.98 8.58 70.06
CA ARG A 623 -28.94 9.37 71.30
C ARG A 623 -30.26 9.46 72.05
N VAL A 624 -31.39 9.21 71.38
CA VAL A 624 -32.74 9.23 71.99
C VAL A 624 -33.18 7.83 72.43
N GLY A 625 -32.57 6.77 71.87
CA GLY A 625 -32.79 5.38 72.26
C GLY A 625 -31.89 4.85 73.38
N GLN A 626 -30.87 5.63 73.79
CA GLN A 626 -30.10 5.45 75.03
C GLN A 626 -30.74 6.28 76.14
#